data_AF-A0A7V9SNX5-F1
#
_entry.id   AF-A0A7V9SNX5-F1
#
_cell.length_a   1.000
_cell.length_b   1.000
_cell.length_c   1.000
_cell.angle_alpha   90.00
_cell.angle_beta   90.00
_cell.angle_gamma   90.00
#
_symmetry.space_group_name_H-M   'P 1'
#
loop_
_entity.id
_entity.type
_entity.pdbx_description
1 polymer ?
#
loop_
_entity_poly.entity_id
_entity_poly.type
_entity_poly.pdbx_seq_one_letter_code
_entity_poly.pdbx_strand_id
1 'polypeptide(L)' 'MSTDDLTYEQIVEKLESVTAQLSAGDAGIEAATDLFEEAQRLHAAASARLDQVRQRLDALTPSGD' A
#
# COMPACT_ATOMS: atom_id res chain seq x y z
N MET A 1 1.04 -8.49 -12.79
CA MET A 1 0.02 -8.38 -11.71
C MET A 1 -0.09 -6.91 -11.38
N SER A 2 -1.30 -6.33 -11.46
CA SER A 2 -1.51 -4.95 -11.02
C SER A 2 -1.52 -4.93 -9.49
N THR A 3 -1.12 -3.81 -8.87
CA THR A 3 -1.20 -3.63 -7.41
C THR A 3 -2.64 -3.76 -6.91
N ASP A 4 -3.63 -3.53 -7.78
CA ASP A 4 -5.06 -3.60 -7.51
C ASP A 4 -5.56 -5.01 -7.16
N ASP A 5 -4.85 -6.05 -7.60
CA ASP A 5 -5.23 -7.45 -7.36
C ASP A 5 -4.76 -7.97 -5.99
N LEU A 6 -3.92 -7.22 -5.28
CA LEU A 6 -3.31 -7.65 -4.02
C LEU A 6 -4.27 -7.45 -2.84
N THR A 7 -4.23 -8.34 -1.85
CA THR A 7 -4.90 -8.09 -0.55
C THR A 7 -4.17 -7.01 0.24
N TYR A 8 -4.84 -6.45 1.26
CA TYR A 8 -4.22 -5.45 2.13
C TYR A 8 -2.96 -6.00 2.79
N GLU A 9 -3.01 -7.24 3.28
CA GLU A 9 -1.89 -7.94 3.91
C GLU A 9 -0.71 -8.12 2.94
N GLN A 10 -0.99 -8.50 1.69
CA GLN A 10 0.04 -8.63 0.65
C GLN A 10 0.67 -7.28 0.28
N ILE A 11 -0.10 -6.20 0.30
CA ILE A 11 0.42 -4.85 0.06
C ILE A 11 1.36 -4.43 1.20
N VAL A 12 0.96 -4.71 2.45
CA VAL A 12 1.78 -4.42 3.65
C VAL A 12 3.08 -5.23 3.64
N GLU A 13 3.02 -6.53 3.37
CA GLU A 13 4.21 -7.39 3.28
C GLU A 13 5.22 -6.87 2.23
N LYS A 14 4.72 -6.42 1.07
CA LYS A 14 5.57 -5.79 0.05
C LYS A 14 6.16 -4.47 0.50
N LEU A 15 5.39 -3.62 1.18
CA LEU A 15 5.89 -2.35 1.74
C LEU A 15 7.01 -2.59 2.75
N GLU A 16 6.87 -3.60 3.61
CA GLU A 16 7.90 -3.99 4.57
C GLU A 16 9.17 -4.46 3.85
N SER A 17 9.03 -5.26 2.80
CA SER A 17 10.17 -5.71 1.97
C SER A 17 10.89 -4.55 1.29
N VAL A 18 10.16 -3.59 0.70
CA VAL A 18 10.74 -2.41 0.07
C VAL A 18 11.43 -1.52 1.11
N THR A 19 10.81 -1.34 2.29
CA THR A 19 11.40 -0.56 3.39
C THR A 19 12.68 -1.21 3.93
N ALA A 20 12.71 -2.54 4.04
CA ALA A 20 13.91 -3.28 4.41
C ALA A 20 15.05 -3.07 3.40
N GLN A 21 14.75 -3.11 2.10
CA GLN A 21 15.74 -2.86 1.04
C GLN A 21 16.26 -1.42 1.05
N LEU A 22 15.39 -0.42 1.22
CA LEU A 22 15.78 0.99 1.32
C LEU A 22 16.65 1.26 2.56
N SER A 23 16.30 0.65 3.70
CA SER A 23 17.02 0.83 4.97
C SER A 23 18.35 0.09 5.06
N ALA A 24 18.53 -0.98 4.26
CA ALA A 24 19.81 -1.67 4.14
C ALA A 24 20.91 -0.73 3.58
N GLY A 25 20.53 0.25 2.75
CA GLY A 25 21.46 1.27 2.25
C GLY A 25 22.42 0.80 1.15
N ASP A 26 22.30 -0.45 0.71
CA ASP A 26 23.14 -1.05 -0.34
C ASP A 26 22.65 -0.71 -1.77
N ALA A 27 21.50 -0.06 -1.91
CA ALA A 27 20.93 0.34 -3.19
C ALA A 27 21.57 1.64 -3.70
N GLY A 28 22.06 1.64 -4.95
CA GLY A 28 22.44 2.86 -5.66
C GLY A 28 21.25 3.80 -5.87
N ILE A 29 21.51 5.07 -6.19
CA ILE A 29 20.47 6.11 -6.31
C ILE A 29 19.32 5.69 -7.24
N GLU A 30 19.62 5.13 -8.40
CA GLU A 30 18.60 4.66 -9.35
C GLU A 30 17.70 3.58 -8.74
N ALA A 31 18.30 2.55 -8.12
CA ALA A 31 17.55 1.49 -7.45
C ALA A 31 16.74 2.02 -6.24
N ALA A 32 17.28 2.99 -5.51
CA ALA A 32 16.56 3.65 -4.41
C ALA A 32 15.35 4.45 -4.93
N THR A 33 15.46 5.11 -6.08
CA THR A 33 14.34 5.78 -6.75
C THR A 33 13.27 4.77 -7.16
N ASP A 34 13.64 3.66 -7.81
CA ASP A 34 12.69 2.62 -8.22
C ASP A 34 11.94 2.02 -7.02
N LEU A 35 12.66 1.70 -5.95
CA LEU A 35 12.08 1.21 -4.70
C LEU A 35 11.12 2.23 -4.08
N PHE A 36 11.48 3.52 -4.10
CA PHE A 36 10.61 4.57 -3.57
C PHE A 36 9.33 4.71 -4.40
N GLU A 37 9.42 4.67 -5.73
CA GLU A 37 8.24 4.70 -6.58
C GLU A 37 7.33 3.47 -6.37
N GLU A 38 7.92 2.29 -6.16
CA GLU A 38 7.16 1.10 -5.79
C GLU A 38 6.47 1.26 -4.44
N ALA A 39 7.15 1.80 -3.43
CA ALA A 39 6.55 2.11 -2.13
C ALA A 39 5.36 3.07 -2.28
N GLN A 40 5.46 4.11 -3.12
CA GLN A 40 4.35 5.02 -3.37
C GLN A 40 3.14 4.32 -4.01
N ARG A 41 3.37 3.44 -5.00
CA ARG A 41 2.30 2.65 -5.63
C ARG A 41 1.60 1.72 -4.64
N LEU A 42 2.38 1.04 -3.80
CA LEU A 42 1.84 0.17 -2.76
C LEU A 42 1.06 0.96 -1.70
N HIS A 43 1.58 2.11 -1.27
CA HIS A 43 0.89 2.98 -0.32
C HIS A 43 -0.46 3.47 -0.85
N ALA A 44 -0.51 3.91 -2.12
CA ALA A 44 -1.76 4.31 -2.76
C ALA A 44 -2.78 3.17 -2.81
N ALA A 45 -2.34 1.94 -3.14
CA ALA A 45 -3.19 0.76 -3.16
C ALA A 45 -3.73 0.40 -1.77
N ALA A 46 -2.90 0.48 -0.72
CA ALA A 46 -3.32 0.25 0.66
C ALA A 46 -4.40 1.25 1.09
N SER A 47 -4.17 2.53 0.85
CA SER A 47 -5.14 3.60 1.17
C SER A 47 -6.46 3.40 0.45
N ALA A 48 -6.43 3.11 -0.86
CA ALA A 48 -7.65 2.83 -1.63
C ALA A 48 -8.45 1.63 -1.06
N ARG A 49 -7.76 0.58 -0.60
CA ARG A 49 -8.40 -0.59 0.01
C ARG A 49 -9.10 -0.24 1.33
N LEU A 50 -8.44 0.57 2.17
CA LEU A 50 -9.01 1.03 3.43
C LEU A 50 -10.22 1.93 3.20
N ASP A 51 -10.15 2.82 2.21
CA ASP A 51 -11.27 3.68 1.83
C ASP A 51 -12.48 2.87 1.34
N GLN A 52 -12.25 1.82 0.56
CA GLN A 52 -13.32 0.91 0.14
C GLN A 52 -13.98 0.19 1.32
N VAL A 53 -13.19 -0.22 2.32
CA VAL A 53 -13.74 -0.83 3.54
C VAL A 53 -14.54 0.20 4.34
N ARG A 54 -14.01 1.43 4.50
CA ARG A 54 -14.72 2.53 5.16
C ARG A 54 -16.07 2.81 4.50
N GLN A 55 -16.10 2.98 3.18
CA GLN A 55 -17.35 3.21 2.43
C GLN A 55 -18.38 2.09 2.62
N ARG A 56 -17.94 0.84 2.70
CA ARG A 56 -18.83 -0.30 2.97
C ARG A 56 -19.40 -0.23 4.39
N LEU A 57 -18.59 0.14 5.39
CA LEU A 57 -19.05 0.30 6.77
C LEU A 57 -20.04 1.46 6.91
N ASP A 58 -19.76 2.58 6.25
CA ASP A 58 -20.62 3.75 6.24
C ASP A 58 -21.97 3.45 5.58
N ALA A 59 -21.98 2.65 4.50
CA ALA A 59 -23.22 2.21 3.85
C ALA A 59 -24.06 1.22 4.70
N LEU A 60 -23.41 0.47 5.58
CA LEU A 60 -24.06 -0.50 6.48
C LEU A 60 -24.54 0.13 7.80
N THR A 61 -24.04 1.32 8.13
CA THR A 61 -24.46 2.06 9.33
C THR A 61 -25.61 2.98 8.93
N PRO A 62 -26.87 2.69 9.30
CA PRO A 62 -27.93 3.67 9.11
C PRO A 62 -27.54 4.90 9.91
N SER A 63 -27.44 6.06 9.25
CA SER A 63 -27.31 7.35 9.90
C SER A 63 -28.38 7.40 10.99
N GLY A 64 -27.95 7.33 12.26
CA GLY A 64 -28.88 7.32 13.38
C GLY A 64 -29.70 8.60 13.36
N ASP A 65 -31.02 8.45 13.19
CA ASP A 65 -32.03 9.40 13.65
C ASP A 65 -32.01 9.48 15.19
#